data_AF-A0A969XN10-F1
#
_entry.id   AF-A0A969XN10-F1
#
_cell.length_a   1.000
_cell.length_b   1.000
_cell.length_c   1.000
_cell.angle_alpha   90.00
_cell.angle_beta   90.00
_cell.angle_gamma   90.00
#
_symmetry.space_group_name_H-M   'P 1'
#
loop_
_entity.id
_entity.type
_entity.pdbx_description
1 polymer ?
#
loop_
_entity_poly.entity_id
_entity_poly.type
_entity_poly.pdbx_seq_one_letter_code
_entity_poly.pdbx_strand_id
1 'polypeptide(L)'
;MGILELLESTTPEEVAGGFRFTEGPVWHPDGYLLFSDIPADTIYRLDPASGDVAPWRRPSGNSNGLTFDRAGRLIACEHGNR
;
A
#
# COMPACT_ATOMS: atom_id res chain seq x y z
N MET A 1 -5.57 -19.80 -23.49
CA MET A 1 -5.87 -18.90 -22.38
C MET A 1 -4.76 -17.88 -22.31
N GLY A 2 -5.06 -16.61 -22.61
CA GLY A 2 -4.09 -15.52 -22.71
C GLY A 2 -4.17 -14.57 -21.51
N ILE A 3 -3.11 -13.80 -21.23
CA ILE A 3 -3.07 -12.87 -20.09
C ILE A 3 -4.21 -11.83 -20.12
N LEU A 4 -4.68 -11.45 -21.30
CA LEU A 4 -5.76 -10.48 -21.46
C LEU A 4 -7.10 -11.00 -20.94
N GLU A 5 -7.29 -12.31 -20.85
CA GLU A 5 -8.52 -12.90 -20.30
C GLU A 5 -8.57 -12.80 -18.77
N LEU A 6 -7.48 -12.41 -18.10
CA LEU A 6 -7.42 -12.18 -16.65
C LEU A 6 -7.77 -10.74 -16.24
N LEU A 7 -7.92 -9.84 -17.21
CA LEU A 7 -8.08 -8.40 -16.97
C LEU A 7 -9.52 -7.98 -17.28
N GLU A 8 -10.16 -7.29 -16.34
CA GLU A 8 -11.45 -6.62 -16.58
C GLU A 8 -11.29 -5.42 -17.53
N SER A 9 -10.14 -4.75 -17.46
CA SER A 9 -9.76 -3.63 -18.32
C SER A 9 -8.28 -3.69 -18.63
N THR A 10 -7.89 -3.28 -19.84
CA THR A 10 -6.48 -3.14 -20.25
C THR A 10 -5.94 -1.73 -20.04
N THR A 11 -6.80 -0.78 -19.65
CA THR A 11 -6.40 0.60 -19.36
C THR A 11 -6.19 0.76 -17.85
N PRO A 12 -4.97 1.08 -17.39
CA PRO A 12 -4.74 1.36 -15.98
C PRO A 12 -5.38 2.69 -15.58
N GLU A 13 -5.82 2.76 -14.32
CA GLU A 13 -6.38 3.96 -13.68
C GLU A 13 -5.47 4.43 -12.54
N GLU A 14 -5.30 5.74 -12.40
CA GLU A 14 -4.65 6.33 -11.23
C GLU A 14 -5.64 6.41 -10.08
N VAL A 15 -5.46 5.56 -9.06
CA VAL A 15 -6.36 5.50 -7.89
C VAL A 15 -5.99 6.49 -6.79
N ALA A 16 -4.75 6.98 -6.76
CA ALA A 16 -4.26 8.00 -5.84
C ALA A 16 -2.91 8.56 -6.30
N GLY A 17 -2.62 9.82 -5.98
CA GLY A 17 -1.39 10.52 -6.38
C GLY A 17 -0.89 11.52 -5.33
N GLY A 18 0.21 12.20 -5.64
CA GLY A 18 0.81 13.23 -4.77
C GLY A 18 1.83 12.72 -3.73
N PHE A 19 2.21 11.45 -3.80
CA PHE A 19 3.22 10.83 -2.94
C PHE A 19 4.64 11.06 -3.47
N ARG A 20 5.65 10.84 -2.62
CA ARG A 20 7.05 11.00 -3.04
C ARG A 20 7.64 9.74 -3.66
N PHE A 21 7.49 8.60 -3.00
CA PHE A 21 7.92 7.32 -3.56
C PHE A 21 7.18 6.16 -2.89
N THR A 22 6.21 5.60 -3.61
CA THR A 22 5.31 4.55 -3.09
C THR A 22 5.92 3.16 -3.23
N GLU A 23 5.79 2.34 -2.19
CA GLU A 23 6.32 0.97 -2.15
C GLU A 23 5.49 0.06 -1.24
N GLY A 24 5.72 -1.25 -1.39
CA GLY A 24 5.16 -2.28 -0.50
C GLY A 24 3.64 -2.27 -0.35
N PRO A 25 2.84 -2.26 -1.43
CA PRO A 25 1.39 -2.37 -1.31
C PRO A 25 0.98 -3.72 -0.71
N VAL A 26 0.02 -3.72 0.22
CA VAL A 26 -0.59 -4.93 0.77
C VAL A 26 -2.09 -4.73 1.02
N TRP A 27 -2.90 -5.66 0.52
CA TRP A 27 -4.35 -5.66 0.77
C TRP A 27 -4.66 -6.19 2.17
N HIS A 28 -5.43 -5.42 2.93
CA HIS A 28 -5.99 -5.86 4.20
C HIS A 28 -7.28 -6.67 3.97
N PRO A 29 -7.54 -7.73 4.76
CA PRO A 29 -8.78 -8.53 4.64
C PRO A 29 -10.08 -7.72 4.76
N ASP A 30 -10.05 -6.58 5.44
CA ASP A 30 -11.20 -5.67 5.59
C ASP A 30 -11.46 -4.79 4.35
N GLY A 31 -10.75 -5.01 3.24
CA GLY A 31 -11.05 -4.38 1.96
C GLY A 31 -10.43 -3.01 1.74
N TYR A 32 -9.28 -2.72 2.36
CA TYR A 32 -8.48 -1.52 2.09
C TYR A 32 -7.04 -1.87 1.72
N LEU A 33 -6.36 -0.96 1.03
CA LEU A 33 -4.96 -1.12 0.64
C LEU A 33 -4.06 -0.32 1.59
N LEU A 34 -3.01 -0.95 2.12
CA LEU A 34 -1.91 -0.25 2.78
C LEU A 34 -0.73 -0.12 1.81
N PHE A 35 -0.02 1.01 1.85
CA PHE A 35 1.23 1.21 1.10
C PHE A 35 2.11 2.23 1.81
N SER A 36 3.43 2.15 1.59
CA SER A 36 4.39 3.09 2.18
C SER A 36 4.70 4.23 1.22
N ASP A 37 4.82 5.46 1.72
CA ASP A 37 5.53 6.57 1.06
C ASP A 37 6.87 6.77 1.79
N ILE A 38 7.94 6.17 1.26
CA ILE A 38 9.22 5.99 1.97
C ILE A 38 9.79 7.34 2.44
N PRO A 39 9.95 8.37 1.59
CA PRO A 39 10.48 9.66 2.02
C PRO A 39 9.54 10.40 2.97
N ALA A 40 8.23 10.13 2.92
CA ALA A 40 7.22 10.69 3.83
C ALA A 40 7.12 10.01 5.18
N ASP A 41 7.87 8.93 5.39
CA ASP A 41 7.91 8.23 6.67
C ASP A 41 6.49 7.87 7.14
N THR A 42 5.65 7.47 6.19
CA THR A 42 4.23 7.25 6.39
C THR A 42 3.78 5.99 5.65
N ILE A 43 3.04 5.12 6.34
CA ILE A 43 2.17 4.12 5.70
C ILE A 43 0.80 4.76 5.56
N TYR A 44 0.23 4.73 4.36
CA TYR A 44 -1.11 5.21 4.06
C TYR A 44 -2.09 4.05 3.93
N ARG A 45 -3.36 4.34 4.19
CA ARG A 45 -4.52 3.50 3.88
C ARG A 45 -5.31 4.14 2.74
N LEU A 46 -5.54 3.40 1.68
CA LEU A 46 -6.48 3.74 0.60
C LEU A 46 -7.76 2.91 0.77
N ASP A 47 -8.90 3.59 0.88
CA ASP A 47 -10.22 2.99 0.75
C ASP A 47 -10.61 2.94 -0.73
N PRO A 48 -10.74 1.76 -1.36
CA PRO A 48 -11.07 1.65 -2.78
C PRO A 48 -12.51 2.06 -3.10
N ALA A 49 -13.43 2.06 -2.13
CA ALA A 49 -14.83 2.39 -2.37
C ALA A 49 -15.05 3.90 -2.43
N SER A 50 -14.36 4.68 -1.59
CA SER A 50 -14.45 6.14 -1.60
C SER A 50 -13.31 6.83 -2.35
N GLY A 51 -12.18 6.15 -2.56
CA GLY A 51 -10.94 6.74 -3.06
C GLY A 51 -10.16 7.52 -1.99
N ASP A 52 -10.60 7.49 -0.73
CA ASP A 52 -9.97 8.26 0.34
C ASP A 52 -8.60 7.66 0.71
N VAL A 53 -7.60 8.54 0.83
CA VAL A 53 -6.28 8.18 1.35
C VAL A 53 -6.02 8.90 2.67
N ALA A 54 -5.70 8.15 3.71
CA ALA A 54 -5.38 8.68 5.03
C ALA A 54 -4.11 8.04 5.61
N PRO A 55 -3.31 8.77 6.42
CA PRO A 55 -2.21 8.17 7.16
C PRO A 55 -2.70 7.03 8.07
N TRP A 56 -2.02 5.88 7.99
CA TRP A 56 -2.26 4.72 8.84
C TRP A 56 -1.20 4.61 9.95
N ARG A 57 0.07 4.84 9.61
CA ARG A 57 1.17 4.92 10.59
C ARG A 57 2.18 6.00 10.20
N ARG A 58 2.50 6.87 11.14
CA ARG A 58 3.53 7.91 11.03
C ARG A 58 4.09 8.24 12.43
N PRO A 59 5.41 8.22 12.68
CA PRO A 59 6.48 7.81 11.75
C PRO A 59 6.39 6.32 11.42
N SER A 60 6.80 5.93 10.21
CA SER A 60 6.82 4.53 9.76
C SER A 60 8.21 3.89 9.82
N GLY A 61 9.25 4.65 10.17
CA GLY A 61 10.64 4.20 10.09
C GLY A 61 11.14 4.12 8.64
N ASN A 62 10.61 4.96 7.74
CA ASN A 62 10.85 4.88 6.30
C ASN A 62 10.59 3.45 5.77
N SER A 63 9.41 2.90 6.13
CA SER A 63 8.97 1.58 5.73
C SER A 63 8.93 1.43 4.20
N ASN A 64 9.29 0.25 3.68
CA ASN A 64 9.17 -0.13 2.28
C ASN A 64 8.22 -1.33 2.19
N GLY A 65 8.74 -2.56 2.13
CA GLY A 65 7.94 -3.76 1.97
C GLY A 65 7.01 -4.02 3.15
N LEU A 66 5.74 -4.31 2.85
CA LEU A 66 4.70 -4.64 3.82
C LEU A 66 4.15 -6.04 3.53
N THR A 67 3.82 -6.78 4.60
CA THR A 67 3.06 -8.03 4.50
C THR A 67 2.33 -8.30 5.82
N PHE A 68 1.48 -9.32 5.87
CA PHE A 68 0.87 -9.77 7.11
C PHE A 68 1.42 -11.12 7.54
N ASP A 69 1.60 -11.32 8.83
CA ASP A 69 1.84 -12.64 9.37
C ASP A 69 0.54 -13.46 9.48
N ARG A 70 0.67 -14.72 9.91
CA ARG A 70 -0.48 -15.63 10.06
C ARG A 70 -1.48 -15.22 11.14
N ALA A 71 -1.12 -14.27 12.01
CA ALA A 71 -2.01 -13.71 13.02
C ALA A 71 -2.64 -12.39 12.56
N GLY A 72 -2.43 -11.98 11.31
CA GLY A 72 -2.96 -10.73 10.75
C GLY A 72 -2.21 -9.48 11.21
N ARG A 73 -1.02 -9.62 11.80
CA ARG A 73 -0.20 -8.47 12.20
C ARG A 73 0.61 -7.98 11.02
N LEU A 74 0.69 -6.66 10.83
CA LEU A 74 1.51 -6.05 9.80
C LEU A 74 3.00 -6.25 10.12
N ILE A 75 3.75 -6.78 9.16
CA ILE A 75 5.21 -6.81 9.11
C ILE A 75 5.66 -5.72 8.13
N ALA A 76 6.62 -4.90 8.55
CA ALA A 76 7.21 -3.85 7.72
C ALA A 76 8.73 -3.94 7.70
N CYS A 77 9.33 -3.78 6.52
CA CYS A 77 10.77 -3.58 6.36
C CYS A 77 11.08 -2.08 6.47
N GLU A 78 11.85 -1.68 7.48
CA GLU A 78 12.14 -0.27 7.78
C GLU A 78 13.57 0.12 7.34
N HIS A 79 13.70 1.28 6.67
CA HIS A 79 15.01 1.81 6.33
C HIS A 79 15.65 2.58 7.50
N GLY A 80 14.86 3.22 8.35
CA GLY A 80 15.34 4.20 9.32
C GLY A 80 15.84 3.61 10.65
N ASN A 81 15.31 2.46 11.07
CA ASN A 81 15.56 1.89 12.41
C ASN A 81 16.65 0.80 12.40
N ARG A 82 17.82 1.13 11.84
CA ARG A 82 18.98 0.22 11.73
C ARG A 82 20.02 0.46 12.81
#